data_AF-A0A100WBE6-F1
#
_entry.id   AF-A0A100WBE6-F1
#
_cell.length_a   1.000
_cell.length_b   1.000
_cell.length_c   1.000
_cell.angle_alpha   90.00
_cell.angle_beta   90.00
_cell.angle_gamma   90.00
#
_symmetry.space_group_name_H-M   'P 1'
#
loop_
_entity.id
_entity.type
_entity.pdbx_description
1 polymer ?
#
loop_
_entity_poly.entity_id
_entity_poly.type
_entity_poly.pdbx_seq_one_letter_code
_entity_poly.pdbx_strand_id
1 'polypeptide(L)' 'MRRGDLIFYGPSASQHEAMYLGDGMMIEAPYTGSVVKISPVRTSGMTPYVTRLIEY' A
#
# COMPACT_ATOMS: atom_id res chain seq x y z
N MET A 1 -7.76 -6.34 -4.55
CA MET A 1 -7.55 -4.91 -4.32
C MET A 1 -8.08 -4.11 -5.51
N ARG A 2 -8.67 -2.94 -5.25
CA ARG A 2 -9.19 -1.95 -6.20
C ARG A 2 -8.51 -0.62 -5.92
N ARG A 3 -8.34 0.22 -6.94
CA ARG A 3 -7.82 1.59 -6.77
C ARG A 3 -8.50 2.27 -5.57
N GLY A 4 -7.72 2.89 -4.69
CA GLY A 4 -8.18 3.48 -3.44
C GLY A 4 -8.11 2.57 -2.21
N ASP A 5 -7.91 1.26 -2.36
CA ASP A 5 -7.68 0.36 -1.22
C ASP A 5 -6.31 0.63 -0.55
N LEU A 6 -6.25 0.47 0.76
CA LEU A 6 -5.02 0.58 1.56
C LEU A 6 -4.30 -0.78 1.65
N ILE A 7 -3.01 -0.77 1.36
CA ILE A 7 -2.11 -1.92 1.39
C ILE A 7 -1.27 -1.84 2.67
N PHE A 8 -1.18 -2.94 3.41
CA PHE A 8 -0.39 -3.03 4.63
C PHE A 8 0.71 -4.07 4.54
N TYR A 9 1.80 -3.84 5.28
CA TYR A 9 2.97 -4.71 5.33
C TYR A 9 3.36 -5.07 6.77
N GLY A 10 3.97 -6.24 6.92
CA GLY A 10 4.52 -6.76 8.17
C GLY A 10 3.49 -7.43 9.10
N PRO A 11 3.96 -8.06 10.19
CA PRO A 11 3.09 -8.69 11.18
C PRO A 11 2.08 -7.68 11.73
N SER A 12 0.80 -8.05 11.73
CA SER A 12 -0.29 -7.19 12.19
C SER A 12 -0.31 -5.79 11.55
N ALA A 13 0.10 -5.68 10.27
CA ALA A 13 0.11 -4.43 9.50
C ALA A 13 1.03 -3.31 10.07
N SER A 14 2.04 -3.68 10.87
CA SER A 14 2.84 -2.72 11.65
C SER A 14 4.05 -2.10 10.93
N GLN A 15 4.43 -2.61 9.74
CA GLN A 15 5.71 -2.23 9.12
C GLN A 15 5.59 -1.06 8.14
N HIS A 16 4.55 -1.05 7.31
CA HIS A 16 4.36 -0.02 6.30
C HIS A 16 2.91 0.00 5.79
N GLU A 17 2.49 1.15 5.24
CA GLU A 17 1.20 1.35 4.62
C GLU A 17 1.35 2.16 3.32
N ALA A 18 0.57 1.79 2.30
CA ALA A 18 0.50 2.49 1.01
C ALA A 18 -0.95 2.47 0.48
N MET A 19 -1.26 3.31 -0.52
CA MET A 19 -2.57 3.29 -1.18
C MET A 19 -2.45 2.76 -2.61
N TYR A 20 -3.27 1.76 -2.95
CA TYR A 20 -3.28 1.17 -4.29
C TYR A 20 -3.88 2.14 -5.31
N LEU A 21 -3.20 2.31 -6.43
CA LEU A 21 -3.63 3.20 -7.51
C LEU A 21 -4.28 2.46 -8.68
N GLY A 22 -4.36 1.13 -8.66
CA GLY A 22 -4.68 0.36 -9.86
C GLY A 22 -3.41 0.04 -10.66
N ASP A 23 -3.56 -0.79 -11.70
CA ASP A 23 -2.49 -1.14 -12.64
C ASP A 23 -1.19 -1.65 -12.00
N GLY A 24 -1.27 -2.28 -10.83
CA GLY A 24 -0.10 -2.76 -10.10
C GLY A 24 0.76 -1.65 -9.47
N MET A 25 0.24 -0.43 -9.36
CA MET A 25 0.93 0.73 -8.79
C MET A 25 0.35 1.16 -7.45
N MET A 26 1.17 1.77 -6.59
CA MET A 26 0.77 2.35 -5.31
C MET A 26 1.46 3.69 -5.05
N ILE A 27 0.87 4.53 -4.20
CA ILE A 27 1.50 5.74 -3.67
C ILE A 27 1.94 5.49 -2.23
N GLU A 28 3.17 5.90 -1.91
CA GLU A 28 3.79 5.64 -0.61
C GLU A 28 4.81 6.73 -0.21
N ALA A 29 5.15 6.74 1.08
CA ALA A 29 6.31 7.45 1.65
C ALA A 29 7.27 6.39 2.23
N PRO A 30 8.26 5.92 1.46
CA PRO A 30 8.87 4.60 1.71
C PRO A 30 9.82 4.55 2.93
N TYR A 31 10.57 5.61 3.19
CA TYR A 31 11.53 5.71 4.30
C TYR A 31 12.03 7.15 4.48
N THR A 32 12.65 7.44 5.63
CA THR A 32 13.27 8.72 5.96
C THR A 32 14.30 9.15 4.92
N GLY A 33 14.21 10.41 4.48
CA GLY A 33 15.08 10.95 3.43
C GLY A 33 14.61 10.64 2.00
N SER A 34 13.53 9.88 1.84
CA SER A 34 12.81 9.78 0.57
C SER A 34 11.71 10.84 0.45
N VAL A 35 11.01 10.81 -0.68
CA VAL A 35 9.82 11.64 -0.95
C VAL A 35 8.63 10.75 -1.27
N VAL A 36 7.43 11.32 -1.18
CA VAL A 36 6.20 10.67 -1.65
C VAL A 36 6.34 10.36 -3.14
N LYS A 37 6.08 9.13 -3.54
CA LYS A 37 6.22 8.70 -4.93
C LYS A 37 5.27 7.57 -5.28
N ILE A 38 5.05 7.41 -6.59
CA ILE A 38 4.37 6.25 -7.15
C ILE A 38 5.41 5.15 -7.35
N SER A 39 5.10 3.92 -6.92
CA SER A 39 5.98 2.76 -7.03
C SER A 39 5.18 1.50 -7.39
N PRO A 40 5.81 0.49 -8.02
CA PRO A 40 5.18 -0.81 -8.21
C PRO A 40 4.78 -1.42 -6.87
N VAL A 41 3.63 -2.10 -6.82
CA VAL A 41 3.19 -2.83 -5.63
C VAL A 41 4.21 -3.91 -5.28
N ARG A 42 4.62 -3.94 -4.02
CA ARG A 42 5.44 -5.03 -3.47
C ARG A 42 4.52 -6.07 -2.83
N THR A 43 4.78 -7.35 -3.05
CA THR A 43 3.99 -8.45 -2.43
C THR A 43 4.69 -9.10 -1.24
N SER A 44 6.03 -8.99 -1.16
CA SER A 44 6.78 -9.49 -0.01
C SER A 44 6.34 -8.79 1.27
N GLY A 45 5.98 -9.57 2.29
CA GLY A 45 5.52 -9.07 3.59
C GLY A 45 4.15 -8.38 3.56
N MET A 46 3.44 -8.38 2.42
CA MET A 46 2.09 -7.79 2.33
C MET A 46 1.10 -8.64 3.14
N THR A 47 0.15 -7.98 3.82
CA THR A 47 -0.94 -8.67 4.51
C THR A 47 -1.83 -9.42 3.52
N PRO A 48 -2.51 -10.52 3.95
CA PRO A 48 -3.39 -11.30 3.06
C PRO A 48 -4.63 -10.53 2.58
N TYR A 49 -4.98 -9.44 3.27
CA TYR A 49 -6.11 -8.56 2.93
C TYR A 49 -5.66 -7.11 2.84
N VAL A 50 -6.40 -6.33 2.04
CA VAL A 50 -6.33 -4.87 1.96
C VAL A 50 -7.54 -4.26 2.68
N THR A 51 -7.45 -3.00 3.06
CA THR A 51 -8.57 -2.28 3.71
C THR A 51 -9.22 -1.32 2.73
N ARG A 52 -10.55 -1.37 2.62
CA ARG A 52 -11.35 -0.35 1.93
C ARG A 52 -12.06 0.51 2.95
N LEU A 53 -11.89 1.83 2.82
CA LEU A 53 -12.57 2.81 3.68
C LEU A 53 -13.77 3.46 3.00
N ILE A 54 -13.78 3.53 1.67
CA ILE A 54 -14.83 4.21 0.89
C ILE A 54 -15.42 3.22 -0.11
N GLU A 55 -16.71 2.95 0.03
CA GLU A 55 -17.49 2.19 -0.95
C GLU A 55 -17.98 3.09 -2.08
N TYR A 56 -17.93 2.56 -3.29
CA TYR A 56 -18.37 3.19 -4.54
C TYR A 56 -18.44 2.15 -5.66
#